data_AF-A0A1E3XA69-F1
#
_entry.id   AF-A0A1E3XA69-F1
#
_cell.length_a   1.000
_cell.length_b   1.000
_cell.length_c   1.000
_cell.angle_alpha   90.00
_cell.angle_beta   90.00
_cell.angle_gamma   90.00
#
_symmetry.space_group_name_H-M   'P 1'
#
loop_
_entity.id
_entity.type
_entity.pdbx_description
1 polymer ?
#
loop_
_entity_poly.entity_id
_entity_poly.type
_entity_poly.pdbx_seq_one_letter_code
_entity_poly.pdbx_strand_id
1 'polypeptide(L)'
;MIVFTSFGIEKLWSKYLNSKAVNFFLFPGAVIHELSHAFLCLITGTTIKELNIFKLENGSIKYDKPKVPFLFDFFIATSPIFGCAFIIILISIILGNPIRVDESLPNEVTFSIKAVFDYAKNFLDMIWLTLNAFWKSGFQSISSIIFIIASIIFTVSMAPHKGDIKYIVPGFIILGSALFALEWFGISLLGYKWWDKVLDNSWKIITYIVSILLTILFISSIIVGIIKAIRLTFGHKGE
;
A
#
# COMPACT_ATOMS: atom_id res chain seq x y z
N MET A 1 -0.79 4.66 -7.16
CA MET A 1 -1.69 5.16 -6.11
C MET A 1 -1.28 4.67 -4.73
N ILE A 2 -1.18 3.34 -4.51
CA ILE A 2 -0.74 2.71 -3.25
C ILE A 2 0.45 3.44 -2.61
N VAL A 3 1.57 3.55 -3.34
CA VAL A 3 2.80 4.25 -2.91
C VAL A 3 2.56 5.67 -2.42
N PHE A 4 1.74 6.44 -3.14
CA PHE A 4 1.47 7.85 -2.80
C PHE A 4 0.57 7.98 -1.58
N THR A 5 -0.47 7.15 -1.50
CA THR A 5 -1.46 7.18 -0.40
C THR A 5 -0.82 6.71 0.91
N SER A 6 -0.06 5.60 0.89
CA SER A 6 0.63 5.09 2.08
C SER A 6 1.68 6.07 2.59
N PHE A 7 2.52 6.62 1.71
CA PHE A 7 3.49 7.67 2.07
C PHE A 7 2.81 8.94 2.60
N GLY A 8 1.66 9.32 2.02
CA GLY A 8 0.86 10.45 2.48
C GLY A 8 0.34 10.25 3.91
N ILE A 9 -0.18 9.07 4.23
CA ILE A 9 -0.68 8.72 5.56
C ILE A 9 0.46 8.73 6.58
N GLU A 10 1.57 8.06 6.29
CA GLU A 10 2.72 7.97 7.20
C GLU A 10 3.25 9.36 7.57
N LYS A 11 3.41 10.23 6.56
CA LYS A 11 3.87 11.60 6.75
C LYS A 11 2.86 12.45 7.52
N LEU A 12 1.56 12.25 7.27
CA LEU A 12 0.49 12.94 7.99
C LEU A 12 0.49 12.53 9.47
N TRP A 13 0.55 11.23 9.75
CA TRP A 13 0.58 10.69 11.10
C TRP A 13 1.81 11.13 11.86
N SER A 14 2.99 11.05 11.26
CA SER A 14 4.25 11.48 11.88
C SER A 14 4.29 12.96 12.23
N LYS A 15 3.50 13.79 11.53
CA LYS A 15 3.41 15.25 11.77
C LYS A 15 2.41 15.62 12.86
N TYR A 16 1.30 14.89 12.98
CA TYR A 16 0.18 15.26 13.86
C TYR A 16 0.05 14.37 15.10
N LEU A 17 0.63 13.18 15.07
CA LEU A 17 0.66 12.23 16.18
C LEU A 17 2.09 12.12 16.74
N ASN A 18 2.22 11.55 17.93
CA ASN A 18 3.53 11.26 18.51
C ASN A 18 4.26 10.23 17.63
N SER A 19 5.37 10.62 17.02
CA SER A 19 6.14 9.77 16.10
C SER A 19 6.57 8.45 16.74
N LYS A 20 6.86 8.42 18.05
CA LYS A 20 7.18 7.18 18.77
C LYS A 20 6.00 6.21 18.83
N ALA A 21 4.79 6.74 19.04
CA ALA A 21 3.57 5.92 19.07
C ALA A 21 3.21 5.38 17.69
N VAL A 22 3.34 6.21 16.64
CA VAL A 22 3.12 5.80 15.25
C VAL A 22 4.12 4.71 14.86
N ASN A 23 5.41 4.92 15.16
CA ASN A 23 6.46 3.95 14.87
C ASN A 23 6.25 2.63 15.62
N PHE A 24 5.82 2.68 16.88
CA PHE A 24 5.50 1.47 17.64
C PHE A 24 4.29 0.73 17.05
N PHE A 25 3.22 1.45 16.67
CA PHE A 25 2.04 0.86 16.06
C PHE A 25 2.33 0.22 14.69
N LEU A 26 3.16 0.86 13.87
CA LEU A 26 3.56 0.38 12.55
C LEU A 26 4.73 -0.61 12.58
N PHE A 27 5.32 -0.87 13.76
CA PHE A 27 6.50 -1.72 13.89
C PHE A 27 6.33 -3.12 13.29
N PRO A 28 5.21 -3.84 13.49
CA PRO A 28 5.02 -5.15 12.86
C PRO A 28 5.07 -5.08 11.33
N GLY A 29 4.50 -4.01 10.75
CA GLY A 29 4.56 -3.77 9.31
C GLY A 29 5.97 -3.40 8.83
N ALA A 30 6.70 -2.59 9.59
CA ALA A 30 8.10 -2.24 9.30
C ALA A 30 9.03 -3.47 9.32
N VAL A 31 8.79 -4.43 10.23
CA VAL A 31 9.54 -5.69 10.23
C VAL A 31 9.32 -6.47 8.94
N ILE A 32 8.07 -6.64 8.51
CA ILE A 32 7.75 -7.32 7.24
C ILE A 32 8.32 -6.55 6.04
N HIS A 33 8.30 -5.22 6.09
CA HIS A 33 8.88 -4.36 5.07
C HIS A 33 10.38 -4.67 4.85
N GLU A 34 11.18 -4.60 5.91
CA GLU A 34 12.63 -4.87 5.82
C GLU A 34 12.92 -6.35 5.51
N LEU A 35 12.15 -7.28 6.05
CA LEU A 35 12.30 -8.70 5.71
C LEU A 35 12.02 -8.98 4.22
N SER A 36 11.10 -8.25 3.60
CA SER A 36 10.79 -8.39 2.18
C SER A 36 11.97 -7.95 1.31
N HIS A 37 12.60 -6.82 1.65
CA HIS A 37 13.84 -6.38 1.03
C HIS A 37 14.95 -7.41 1.20
N ALA A 38 15.18 -7.88 2.43
CA ALA A 38 16.22 -8.85 2.73
C ALA A 38 16.02 -10.16 1.94
N PHE A 39 14.78 -10.66 1.88
CA PHE A 39 14.43 -11.87 1.14
C PHE A 39 14.75 -11.74 -0.36
N LEU A 40 14.36 -10.63 -1.00
CA LEU A 40 14.66 -10.38 -2.41
C LEU A 40 16.16 -10.13 -2.65
N CYS A 41 16.86 -9.47 -1.74
CA CYS A 41 18.31 -9.32 -1.79
C CYS A 41 19.01 -10.70 -1.78
N LEU A 42 18.58 -11.63 -0.93
CA LEU A 42 19.13 -12.99 -0.88
C LEU A 42 18.87 -13.76 -2.18
N ILE A 43 17.64 -13.71 -2.71
CA ILE A 43 17.28 -14.39 -3.96
C ILE A 43 18.07 -13.84 -5.16
N THR A 44 18.24 -12.52 -5.21
CA THR A 44 18.99 -11.85 -6.30
C THR A 44 20.51 -12.00 -6.16
N GLY A 45 20.98 -12.63 -5.08
CA GLY A 45 22.40 -12.83 -4.78
C GLY A 45 23.13 -11.52 -4.45
N THR A 46 22.40 -10.55 -3.89
CA THR A 46 22.89 -9.24 -3.49
C THR A 46 23.36 -9.30 -2.04
N THR A 47 24.57 -8.79 -1.78
CA THR A 47 25.14 -8.79 -0.43
C THR A 47 24.45 -7.75 0.46
N ILE A 48 23.88 -8.22 1.57
CA ILE A 48 23.33 -7.37 2.62
C ILE A 48 24.48 -6.88 3.49
N LYS A 49 24.75 -5.56 3.53
CA LYS A 49 25.83 -4.97 4.35
C LYS A 49 25.37 -4.70 5.77
N GLU A 50 24.18 -4.15 5.92
CA GLU A 50 23.58 -3.82 7.21
C GLU A 50 22.08 -4.12 7.16
N LEU A 51 21.61 -4.94 8.10
CA LEU A 51 20.19 -5.21 8.34
C LEU A 51 19.84 -4.62 9.71
N ASN A 52 19.11 -3.51 9.74
CA ASN A 52 18.74 -2.86 11.00
C ASN A 52 17.23 -2.79 11.17
N ILE A 53 16.65 -3.91 11.59
CA ILE A 53 15.19 -4.09 11.78
C ILE A 53 14.66 -3.20 12.92
N PHE A 54 15.51 -2.79 13.87
CA PHE A 54 15.09 -2.10 15.10
C PHE A 54 15.21 -0.56 15.06
N LYS A 55 15.83 0.01 14.02
CA LYS A 55 15.91 1.48 13.86
C LYS A 55 14.75 2.00 13.01
N LEU A 56 13.61 2.26 13.64
CA LEU A 56 12.40 2.78 12.99
C LEU A 56 12.55 4.15 12.29
N GLU A 57 13.52 4.98 12.67
CA GLU A 57 13.68 6.32 12.08
C GLU A 57 14.50 6.35 10.78
N ASN A 58 15.30 5.31 10.49
CA ASN A 58 16.24 5.24 9.36
C ASN A 58 16.60 3.78 8.99
N GLY A 59 15.69 2.84 9.27
CA GLY A 59 15.84 1.42 8.96
C GLY A 59 15.81 1.29 7.45
N SER A 60 16.97 1.46 6.83
CA SER A 60 17.19 1.24 5.43
C SER A 60 18.21 0.13 5.36
N ILE A 61 17.83 -0.98 4.74
CA ILE A 61 18.79 -2.01 4.39
C ILE A 61 19.80 -1.38 3.45
N LYS A 62 21.06 -1.36 3.86
CA LYS A 62 22.15 -1.06 2.94
C LYS A 62 22.52 -2.37 2.25
N TYR A 63 22.16 -2.48 0.99
CA TYR A 63 22.56 -3.57 0.12
C TYR A 63 23.51 -3.05 -0.96
N ASP A 64 24.43 -3.91 -1.40
CA ASP A 64 25.28 -3.60 -2.55
C ASP A 64 24.47 -3.54 -3.85
N LYS A 65 25.06 -2.99 -4.92
CA LYS A 65 24.41 -3.03 -6.23
C LYS A 65 24.12 -4.49 -6.61
N PRO A 66 22.87 -4.83 -6.99
CA PRO A 66 22.53 -6.19 -7.38
C PRO A 66 23.26 -6.60 -8.67
N LYS A 67 23.38 -7.91 -8.89
CA LYS A 67 24.07 -8.49 -10.07
C LYS A 67 23.50 -7.99 -11.40
N VAL A 68 22.18 -7.77 -11.46
CA VAL A 68 21.49 -7.16 -12.60
C VAL A 68 20.88 -5.82 -12.12
N PRO A 69 21.60 -4.70 -12.32
CA PRO A 69 21.11 -3.39 -11.89
C PRO A 69 19.83 -3.03 -12.64
N PHE A 70 19.02 -2.13 -12.07
CA PHE A 70 17.70 -1.71 -12.55
C PHE A 70 16.60 -2.77 -12.39
N LEU A 71 16.76 -3.98 -12.92
CA LEU A 71 15.71 -5.01 -12.84
C LEU A 71 15.56 -5.54 -11.41
N PHE A 72 16.67 -5.94 -10.79
CA PHE A 72 16.63 -6.39 -9.38
C PHE A 72 16.42 -5.23 -8.41
N ASP A 73 16.90 -4.02 -8.73
CA ASP A 73 16.60 -2.83 -7.93
C ASP A 73 15.09 -2.56 -7.88
N PHE A 74 14.38 -2.73 -9.00
CA PHE A 74 12.91 -2.61 -9.03
C PHE A 74 12.22 -3.67 -8.17
N PHE A 75 12.59 -4.95 -8.31
CA PHE A 75 11.98 -6.02 -7.52
C PHE A 75 12.27 -5.89 -6.03
N ILE A 76 13.49 -5.49 -5.66
CA ILE A 76 13.86 -5.20 -4.27
C ILE A 76 13.03 -4.01 -3.77
N ALA A 77 12.98 -2.90 -4.51
CA ALA A 77 12.24 -1.69 -4.14
C ALA A 77 10.73 -1.91 -3.99
N THR A 78 10.14 -2.81 -4.78
CA THR A 78 8.71 -3.14 -4.71
C THR A 78 8.37 -4.30 -3.77
N SER A 79 9.39 -5.03 -3.29
CA SER A 79 9.21 -6.21 -2.43
C SER A 79 8.35 -5.95 -1.18
N PRO A 80 8.42 -4.81 -0.47
CA PRO A 80 7.60 -4.58 0.72
C PRO A 80 6.11 -4.54 0.41
N ILE A 81 5.72 -4.06 -0.78
CA ILE A 81 4.32 -4.02 -1.22
C ILE A 81 3.78 -5.46 -1.29
N PHE A 82 4.55 -6.37 -1.90
CA PHE A 82 4.16 -7.77 -2.02
C PHE A 82 4.21 -8.50 -0.68
N GLY A 83 5.22 -8.24 0.16
CA GLY A 83 5.33 -8.87 1.47
C GLY A 83 4.20 -8.48 2.41
N CYS A 84 3.87 -7.19 2.51
CA CYS A 84 2.73 -6.73 3.31
C CYS A 84 1.40 -7.27 2.76
N ALA A 85 1.22 -7.31 1.44
CA ALA A 85 0.01 -7.87 0.83
C ALA A 85 -0.14 -9.37 1.13
N PHE A 86 0.96 -10.12 1.06
CA PHE A 86 1.00 -11.54 1.40
C PHE A 86 0.58 -11.77 2.85
N ILE A 87 1.09 -10.97 3.79
CA ILE A 87 0.72 -11.10 5.21
C ILE A 87 -0.75 -10.76 5.45
N ILE A 88 -1.31 -9.76 4.79
CA ILE A 88 -2.76 -9.45 4.87
C ILE A 88 -3.59 -10.66 4.42
N ILE A 89 -3.23 -11.28 3.30
CA ILE A 89 -3.93 -12.47 2.79
C ILE A 89 -3.82 -13.64 3.76
N LEU A 90 -2.61 -13.87 4.29
CA LEU A 90 -2.36 -14.94 5.25
C LEU A 90 -3.21 -14.77 6.51
N ILE A 91 -3.26 -13.55 7.06
CA ILE A 91 -4.09 -13.23 8.23
C ILE A 91 -5.58 -13.39 7.89
N SER A 92 -6.01 -12.96 6.70
CA SER A 92 -7.39 -13.16 6.24
C SER A 92 -7.77 -14.64 6.25
N ILE A 93 -6.90 -15.51 5.72
CA ILE A 93 -7.13 -16.96 5.68
C ILE A 93 -7.17 -17.53 7.10
N ILE A 94 -6.21 -17.18 7.96
CA ILE A 94 -6.13 -17.68 9.35
C ILE A 94 -7.38 -17.27 10.15
N LEU A 95 -7.90 -16.06 9.92
CA LEU A 95 -9.06 -15.53 10.63
C LEU A 95 -10.41 -15.88 9.98
N GLY A 96 -10.42 -16.68 8.91
CA GLY A 96 -11.64 -17.14 8.25
C GLY A 96 -12.34 -16.09 7.39
N ASN A 97 -11.59 -15.17 6.77
CA ASN A 97 -12.08 -14.06 5.95
C ASN A 97 -13.13 -13.18 6.65
N PRO A 98 -12.75 -12.53 7.77
CA PRO A 98 -13.71 -11.86 8.65
C PRO A 98 -14.34 -10.62 8.02
N ILE A 99 -13.71 -10.02 7.00
CA ILE A 99 -14.20 -8.84 6.29
C ILE A 99 -14.01 -9.04 4.79
N ARG A 100 -15.09 -8.80 4.03
CA ARG A 100 -15.09 -8.80 2.57
C ARG A 100 -15.51 -7.40 2.11
N VAL A 101 -14.66 -6.78 1.30
CA VAL A 101 -14.98 -5.53 0.62
C VAL A 101 -15.19 -5.92 -0.84
N ASP A 102 -16.45 -6.04 -1.25
CA ASP A 102 -16.80 -6.42 -2.61
C ASP A 102 -16.78 -5.17 -3.49
N GLU A 103 -15.59 -4.84 -4.00
CA GLU A 103 -15.41 -3.76 -4.97
C GLU A 103 -14.45 -4.12 -6.07
N SER A 104 -14.65 -3.47 -7.22
CA SER A 104 -13.79 -3.54 -8.39
C SER A 104 -13.43 -2.12 -8.80
N LEU A 105 -12.14 -1.78 -8.76
CA LEU A 105 -11.64 -0.60 -9.46
C LEU A 105 -12.00 -0.71 -10.95
N PRO A 106 -12.32 0.40 -11.64
CA PRO A 106 -12.56 0.38 -13.08
C PRO A 106 -11.33 -0.16 -13.81
N ASN A 107 -11.53 -1.16 -14.66
CA ASN A 107 -10.46 -1.81 -15.44
C ASN A 107 -10.15 -1.07 -16.75
N GLU A 108 -10.98 -0.11 -17.13
CA GLU A 108 -10.87 0.64 -18.37
C GLU A 108 -10.63 2.12 -18.06
N VAL A 109 -9.69 2.73 -18.78
CA VAL A 109 -9.38 4.16 -18.67
C VAL A 109 -9.87 4.87 -19.92
N THR A 110 -10.91 5.70 -19.76
CA THR A 110 -11.37 6.60 -20.82
C THR A 110 -10.89 8.02 -20.52
N PHE A 111 -10.31 8.68 -21.53
CA PHE A 111 -9.84 10.06 -21.38
C PHE A 111 -11.00 11.03 -21.66
N SER A 112 -11.78 11.34 -20.62
CA SER A 112 -12.88 12.30 -20.67
C SER A 112 -13.03 13.04 -19.35
N ILE A 113 -13.51 14.28 -19.38
CA ILE A 113 -13.87 15.05 -18.17
C ILE A 113 -14.90 14.27 -17.35
N LYS A 114 -15.86 13.61 -18.01
CA LYS A 114 -16.84 12.74 -17.35
C LYS A 114 -16.15 11.60 -16.59
N ALA A 115 -15.14 10.99 -17.22
CA ALA A 115 -14.38 9.91 -16.59
C ALA A 115 -13.69 10.37 -15.30
N VAL A 116 -13.18 11.60 -15.24
CA VAL A 116 -12.59 12.17 -14.01
C VAL A 116 -13.62 12.19 -12.86
N PHE A 117 -14.84 12.64 -13.13
CA PHE A 117 -15.91 12.63 -12.12
C PHE A 117 -16.35 11.22 -11.75
N ASP A 118 -16.42 10.30 -12.73
CA ASP A 118 -16.74 8.90 -12.48
C ASP A 118 -15.68 8.24 -11.59
N TYR A 119 -14.39 8.51 -11.81
CA TYR A 119 -13.31 8.06 -10.91
C TYR A 119 -13.42 8.65 -9.51
N ALA A 120 -13.71 9.96 -9.39
CA ALA A 120 -13.88 10.59 -8.08
C ALA A 120 -15.06 9.98 -7.31
N LYS A 121 -16.17 9.72 -8.00
CA LYS A 121 -17.32 9.01 -7.43
C LYS A 121 -16.95 7.60 -6.99
N ASN A 122 -16.26 6.84 -7.84
CA ASN A 122 -15.80 5.50 -7.48
C ASN A 122 -14.92 5.53 -6.22
N PHE A 123 -14.00 6.48 -6.08
CA PHE A 123 -13.21 6.58 -4.84
C PHE A 123 -14.05 6.89 -3.60
N LEU A 124 -15.09 7.73 -3.72
CA LEU A 124 -16.01 7.99 -2.61
C LEU A 124 -16.85 6.75 -2.27
N ASP A 125 -17.32 6.03 -3.28
CA ASP A 125 -18.05 4.76 -3.12
C ASP A 125 -17.15 3.73 -2.41
N MET A 126 -15.86 3.66 -2.77
CA MET A 126 -14.86 2.81 -2.10
C MET A 126 -14.66 3.15 -0.62
N ILE A 127 -14.57 4.44 -0.31
CA ILE A 127 -14.47 4.89 1.08
C ILE A 127 -15.72 4.49 1.85
N TRP A 128 -16.90 4.72 1.26
CA TRP A 128 -18.17 4.41 1.89
C TRP A 128 -18.37 2.91 2.13
N LEU A 129 -18.11 2.07 1.12
CA LEU A 129 -18.27 0.63 1.24
C LEU A 129 -17.29 0.02 2.24
N THR A 130 -16.04 0.48 2.25
CA THR A 130 -15.05 0.06 3.25
C THR A 130 -15.46 0.46 4.66
N LEU A 131 -15.93 1.71 4.86
CA LEU A 131 -16.45 2.17 6.16
C LEU A 131 -17.67 1.36 6.61
N ASN A 132 -18.60 1.07 5.69
CA ASN A 132 -19.79 0.29 5.98
C ASN A 132 -19.45 -1.16 6.34
N ALA A 133 -18.47 -1.77 5.66
CA ALA A 133 -17.97 -3.10 5.97
C ALA A 133 -17.33 -3.13 7.37
N PHE A 134 -16.53 -2.11 7.71
CA PHE A 134 -15.96 -1.97 9.06
C PHE A 134 -17.02 -1.77 10.12
N TRP A 135 -18.03 -0.95 9.86
CA TRP A 135 -19.10 -0.70 10.82
C TRP A 135 -19.96 -1.95 11.07
N LYS A 136 -20.35 -2.65 9.99
CA LYS A 136 -21.24 -3.82 10.09
C LYS A 136 -20.54 -5.06 10.62
N SER A 137 -19.34 -5.36 10.13
CA SER A 137 -18.64 -6.62 10.41
C SER A 137 -17.43 -6.45 11.33
N GLY A 138 -16.82 -5.26 11.35
CA GLY A 138 -15.58 -4.97 12.06
C GLY A 138 -15.66 -5.10 13.57
N PHE A 139 -16.79 -4.75 14.17
CA PHE A 139 -16.97 -4.74 15.64
C PHE A 139 -17.72 -5.95 16.19
N GLN A 140 -18.09 -6.91 15.34
CA GLN A 140 -18.88 -8.07 15.76
C GLN A 140 -18.02 -9.23 16.29
N SER A 141 -16.75 -9.30 15.91
CA SER A 141 -15.85 -10.37 16.34
C SER A 141 -14.44 -9.86 16.60
N ILE A 142 -13.73 -10.51 17.53
CA ILE A 142 -12.32 -10.21 17.83
C ILE A 142 -11.45 -10.43 16.58
N SER A 143 -11.76 -11.46 15.78
CA SER A 143 -11.09 -11.72 14.50
C SER A 143 -11.23 -10.55 13.53
N SER A 144 -12.42 -9.95 13.44
CA SER A 144 -12.65 -8.77 12.59
C SER A 144 -11.83 -7.55 13.05
N ILE A 145 -11.75 -7.31 14.36
CA ILE A 145 -10.97 -6.20 14.94
C ILE A 145 -9.48 -6.40 14.65
N ILE A 146 -8.95 -7.60 14.90
CA ILE A 146 -7.55 -7.95 14.61
C ILE A 146 -7.26 -7.77 13.12
N PHE A 147 -8.16 -8.20 12.25
CA PHE A 147 -8.00 -8.07 10.81
C PHE A 147 -7.97 -6.62 10.34
N ILE A 148 -8.84 -5.74 10.88
CA ILE A 148 -8.82 -4.30 10.57
C ILE A 148 -7.49 -3.69 10.99
N ILE A 149 -7.06 -3.95 12.23
CA ILE A 149 -5.80 -3.40 12.76
C ILE A 149 -4.62 -3.87 11.91
N ALA A 150 -4.55 -5.17 11.60
CA ALA A 150 -3.51 -5.73 10.73
C ALA A 150 -3.53 -5.08 9.35
N SER A 151 -4.72 -4.94 8.73
CA SER A 151 -4.86 -4.32 7.41
C SER A 151 -4.38 -2.88 7.41
N ILE A 152 -4.70 -2.09 8.44
CA ILE A 152 -4.18 -0.72 8.60
C ILE A 152 -2.65 -0.73 8.71
N ILE A 153 -2.09 -1.53 9.61
CA ILE A 153 -0.64 -1.61 9.84
C ILE A 153 0.08 -1.96 8.54
N PHE A 154 -0.30 -3.06 7.89
CA PHE A 154 0.41 -3.56 6.72
C PHE A 154 0.21 -2.69 5.50
N THR A 155 -0.98 -2.11 5.27
CA THR A 155 -1.18 -1.21 4.12
C THR A 155 -0.42 0.10 4.26
N VAL A 156 -0.36 0.70 5.45
CA VAL A 156 0.43 1.92 5.69
C VAL A 156 1.92 1.61 5.56
N SER A 157 2.39 0.46 6.08
CA SER A 157 3.79 0.03 5.94
C SER A 157 4.20 -0.42 4.52
N MET A 158 3.29 -0.41 3.53
CA MET A 158 3.65 -0.59 2.11
C MET A 158 4.36 0.64 1.52
N ALA A 159 4.39 1.78 2.23
CA ALA A 159 5.08 2.98 1.78
C ALA A 159 6.56 2.68 1.49
N PRO A 160 7.03 2.81 0.25
CA PRO A 160 8.44 2.60 -0.06
C PRO A 160 9.29 3.71 0.54
N HIS A 161 10.53 3.39 0.92
CA HIS A 161 11.47 4.40 1.38
C HIS A 161 11.76 5.41 0.28
N LYS A 162 12.14 6.64 0.67
CA LYS A 162 12.51 7.71 -0.29
C LYS A 162 13.59 7.28 -1.28
N GLY A 163 14.50 6.39 -0.87
CA GLY A 163 15.55 5.83 -1.70
C GLY A 163 15.05 4.85 -2.77
N ASP A 164 13.91 4.21 -2.56
CA ASP A 164 13.37 3.14 -3.42
C ASP A 164 12.48 3.68 -4.53
N ILE A 165 11.81 4.82 -4.30
CA ILE A 165 10.90 5.48 -5.26
C ILE A 165 11.59 5.68 -6.62
N LYS A 166 12.89 6.00 -6.62
CA LYS A 166 13.68 6.24 -7.84
C LYS A 166 13.80 5.01 -8.74
N TYR A 167 13.60 3.80 -8.21
CA TYR A 167 13.63 2.55 -8.95
C TYR A 167 12.22 2.04 -9.32
N ILE A 168 11.22 2.35 -8.48
CA ILE A 168 9.83 1.92 -8.70
C ILE A 168 9.25 2.51 -9.99
N VAL A 169 9.36 3.84 -10.17
CA VAL A 169 8.79 4.52 -11.34
C VAL A 169 9.37 4.02 -12.66
N PRO A 170 10.71 4.04 -12.88
CA PRO A 170 11.27 3.54 -14.14
C PRO A 170 11.05 2.04 -14.32
N GLY A 171 11.04 1.25 -13.25
CA GLY A 171 10.77 -0.19 -13.35
C GLY A 171 9.36 -0.50 -13.86
N PHE A 172 8.33 0.23 -13.42
CA PHE A 172 6.98 0.10 -13.98
C PHE A 172 6.91 0.54 -15.46
N ILE A 173 7.65 1.58 -15.86
CA ILE A 173 7.71 2.01 -17.26
C ILE A 173 8.35 0.93 -18.13
N ILE A 174 9.46 0.34 -17.69
CA ILE A 174 10.16 -0.73 -18.40
C ILE A 174 9.26 -1.96 -18.50
N LEU A 175 8.65 -2.39 -17.39
CA LEU A 175 7.75 -3.54 -17.35
C LEU A 175 6.54 -3.34 -18.26
N GLY A 176 5.88 -2.18 -18.19
CA GLY A 176 4.75 -1.84 -19.04
C GLY A 176 5.13 -1.82 -20.53
N SER A 177 6.28 -1.24 -20.86
CA SER A 177 6.79 -1.21 -22.24
C SER A 177 7.11 -2.60 -22.77
N ALA A 178 7.69 -3.48 -21.93
CA ALA A 178 7.96 -4.86 -22.29
C ALA A 178 6.67 -5.66 -22.54
N LEU A 179 5.66 -5.52 -21.67
CA LEU A 179 4.36 -6.17 -21.84
C LEU A 179 3.64 -5.67 -23.11
N PHE A 180 3.66 -4.37 -23.36
CA PHE A 180 3.10 -3.78 -24.58
C PHE A 180 3.82 -4.28 -25.84
N ALA A 181 5.16 -4.38 -25.82
CA ALA A 181 5.92 -4.92 -26.93
C ALA A 181 5.59 -6.39 -27.19
N LEU A 182 5.44 -7.21 -26.14
CA LEU A 182 5.04 -8.62 -26.27
C LEU A 182 3.67 -8.76 -26.95
N GLU A 183 2.70 -7.94 -26.55
CA GLU A 183 1.38 -7.89 -27.19
C GLU A 183 1.49 -7.45 -28.66
N TRP A 184 2.30 -6.44 -28.95
CA TRP A 184 2.60 -5.99 -30.32
C TRP A 184 3.20 -7.09 -31.20
N PHE A 185 4.04 -7.96 -30.64
CA PHE A 185 4.59 -9.15 -31.32
C PHE A 185 3.60 -10.32 -31.42
N GLY A 186 2.33 -10.12 -31.03
CA GLY A 186 1.28 -11.13 -31.12
C GLY A 186 1.27 -12.14 -29.96
N ILE A 187 2.12 -11.97 -28.95
CA ILE A 187 2.14 -12.80 -27.74
C ILE A 187 1.17 -12.17 -26.75
N SER A 188 -0.12 -12.44 -26.91
CA SER A 188 -1.13 -12.00 -25.94
C SER A 188 -1.10 -12.90 -24.70
N LEU A 189 -0.57 -12.36 -23.60
CA LEU A 189 -0.57 -13.06 -22.31
C LEU A 189 -1.99 -13.33 -21.78
N LEU A 190 -2.96 -12.52 -22.19
CA LEU A 190 -4.39 -12.70 -21.86
C LEU A 190 -4.99 -13.98 -22.48
N GLY A 191 -4.37 -14.53 -23.52
CA GLY A 191 -4.76 -15.83 -24.08
C GLY A 191 -4.54 -17.01 -23.11
N TYR A 192 -3.72 -16.84 -22.08
CA TYR A 192 -3.45 -17.87 -21.09
C TYR A 192 -4.37 -17.76 -19.88
N LYS A 193 -5.23 -18.78 -19.66
CA LYS A 193 -6.18 -18.82 -18.53
C LYS A 193 -5.53 -18.63 -17.15
N TRP A 194 -4.31 -19.10 -16.96
CA TRP A 194 -3.59 -18.93 -15.69
C TRP A 194 -3.22 -17.46 -15.46
N TRP A 195 -2.85 -16.73 -16.51
CA TRP A 195 -2.49 -15.32 -16.44
C TRP A 195 -3.71 -14.45 -16.15
N ASP A 196 -4.83 -14.72 -16.82
CA ASP A 196 -6.11 -14.05 -16.56
C ASP A 196 -6.54 -14.21 -15.09
N LYS A 197 -6.46 -15.43 -14.54
CA LYS A 197 -6.73 -15.68 -13.12
C LYS A 197 -5.77 -14.96 -12.18
N VAL A 198 -4.49 -14.86 -12.54
CA VAL A 198 -3.49 -14.13 -11.75
C VAL A 198 -3.81 -12.62 -11.76
N LEU A 199 -4.20 -12.07 -12.90
CA LEU A 199 -4.60 -10.66 -13.02
C LEU A 199 -5.86 -10.37 -12.19
N ASP A 200 -6.90 -11.18 -12.30
CA ASP A 200 -8.15 -11.01 -11.53
C ASP A 200 -7.89 -11.06 -10.01
N ASN A 201 -7.12 -12.04 -9.54
CA ASN A 201 -6.76 -12.13 -8.13
C ASN A 201 -5.91 -10.94 -7.66
N SER A 202 -4.94 -10.52 -8.48
CA SER A 202 -4.09 -9.36 -8.17
C SER A 202 -4.91 -8.09 -8.11
N TRP A 203 -5.90 -7.93 -9.00
CA TRP A 203 -6.78 -6.78 -9.05
C TRP A 203 -7.65 -6.66 -7.79
N LYS A 204 -8.18 -7.78 -7.29
CA LYS A 204 -8.94 -7.83 -6.03
C LYS A 204 -8.09 -7.37 -4.85
N ILE A 205 -6.85 -7.85 -4.76
CA ILE A 205 -5.91 -7.48 -3.70
C ILE A 205 -5.56 -5.98 -3.79
N ILE A 206 -5.25 -5.48 -4.98
CA ILE A 206 -4.95 -4.06 -5.21
C ILE A 206 -6.15 -3.19 -4.83
N THR A 207 -7.36 -3.59 -5.25
CA THR A 207 -8.60 -2.86 -4.94
C THR A 207 -8.82 -2.78 -3.44
N TYR A 208 -8.65 -3.89 -2.73
CA TYR A 208 -8.74 -3.93 -1.27
C TYR A 208 -7.70 -3.01 -0.60
N ILE A 209 -6.43 -3.09 -0.99
CA ILE A 209 -5.37 -2.23 -0.42
C ILE A 209 -5.68 -0.75 -0.67
N VAL A 210 -6.11 -0.42 -1.88
CA VAL A 210 -6.49 0.94 -2.26
C VAL A 210 -7.67 1.43 -1.44
N SER A 211 -8.70 0.61 -1.23
CA SER A 211 -9.89 0.99 -0.47
C SER A 211 -9.53 1.30 0.98
N ILE A 212 -8.72 0.46 1.61
CA ILE A 212 -8.21 0.65 2.97
C ILE A 212 -7.39 1.95 3.07
N LEU A 213 -6.42 2.15 2.17
CA LEU A 213 -5.58 3.34 2.16
C LEU A 213 -6.40 4.62 1.94
N LEU A 214 -7.34 4.62 1.01
CA LEU A 214 -8.23 5.76 0.79
C LEU A 214 -9.07 6.08 2.02
N THR A 215 -9.67 5.07 2.65
CA THR A 215 -10.47 5.26 3.87
C THR A 215 -9.62 5.81 5.01
N ILE A 216 -8.42 5.28 5.24
CA ILE A 216 -7.52 5.78 6.28
C ILE A 216 -7.08 7.22 5.99
N LEU A 217 -6.72 7.53 4.74
CA LEU A 217 -6.33 8.89 4.35
C LEU A 217 -7.50 9.87 4.55
N PHE A 218 -8.71 9.47 4.18
CA PHE A 218 -9.92 10.27 4.35
C PHE A 218 -10.20 10.58 5.83
N ILE A 219 -10.22 9.56 6.70
CA ILE A 219 -10.41 9.72 8.15
C ILE A 219 -9.32 10.62 8.73
N SER A 220 -8.05 10.37 8.38
CA SER A 220 -6.92 11.14 8.89
C SER A 220 -6.99 12.61 8.46
N SER A 221 -7.43 12.87 7.23
CA SER A 221 -7.59 14.23 6.71
C SER A 221 -8.71 14.99 7.42
N ILE A 222 -9.84 14.33 7.70
CA ILE A 222 -10.93 14.91 8.50
C ILE A 222 -10.45 15.28 9.90
N ILE A 223 -9.77 14.35 10.59
CA ILE A 223 -9.26 14.59 11.95
C ILE A 223 -8.30 15.80 11.96
N VAL A 224 -7.36 15.84 11.02
CA VAL A 224 -6.41 16.97 10.92
C VAL A 224 -7.13 18.28 10.57
N GLY A 225 -8.14 18.23 9.71
CA GLY A 225 -8.99 19.38 9.38
C GLY A 225 -9.70 19.94 10.61
N ILE A 226 -10.30 19.07 11.43
CA ILE A 226 -10.97 19.44 12.69
C ILE A 226 -9.97 20.04 13.68
N ILE A 227 -8.81 19.42 13.88
CA ILE A 227 -7.76 19.93 14.78
C ILE A 227 -7.33 21.35 14.38
N LYS A 228 -7.13 21.59 13.08
CA LYS A 228 -6.78 22.92 12.57
C LYS A 228 -7.90 23.92 12.75
N ALA A 229 -9.15 23.54 12.49
CA ALA A 229 -10.31 24.41 12.68
C ALA A 229 -10.44 24.84 14.14
N ILE A 230 -10.35 23.89 15.09
CA ILE A 230 -10.38 24.17 16.53
C ILE A 230 -9.23 25.12 16.91
N ARG A 231 -8.01 24.87 16.43
CA ARG A 231 -6.87 25.75 16.72
C ARG A 231 -7.07 27.17 16.19
N LEU A 232 -7.69 27.34 15.02
CA LEU A 232 -7.97 28.67 14.46
C LEU A 232 -9.06 29.41 15.25
N THR A 233 -10.12 28.71 15.66
CA THR A 233 -11.25 29.31 16.39
C THR A 233 -10.89 29.64 17.85
N PHE A 234 -10.07 28.82 18.51
CA PHE A 234 -9.72 29.01 19.92
C PHE A 234 -8.33 29.62 20.15
N GLY A 235 -7.43 29.60 19.14
CA GLY A 235 -6.07 30.13 19.23
C GLY A 235 -5.93 31.63 18.99
N HIS A 236 -7.03 32.36 18.75
CA HIS A 236 -7.05 33.83 18.63
C HIS A 236 -7.42 34.56 19.93
N LYS A 237 -7.39 33.87 21.09
CA LYS A 237 -7.55 34.52 22.39
C LYS A 237 -6.21 34.58 23.12
N GLY A 238 -5.47 35.66 22.90
CA GLY A 238 -4.36 36.05 23.78
C GLY A 238 -3.09 36.51 23.06
N GLU A 239 -3.19 37.59 22.28
CA GLU A 239 -2.13 38.62 22.20
C GLU A 239 -2.80 39.98 22.43
#